data_AF-A0A2V6KH79-F1
#
_entry.id   AF-A0A2V6KH79-F1
#
_cell.length_a   1.000
_cell.length_b   1.000
_cell.length_c   1.000
_cell.angle_alpha   90.00
_cell.angle_beta   90.00
_cell.angle_gamma   90.00
#
_symmetry.space_group_name_H-M   'P 1'
#
loop_
_entity.id
_entity.type
_entity.pdbx_description
1 polymer ?
#
loop_
_entity_poly.entity_id
_entity_poly.type
_entity_poly.pdbx_seq_one_letter_code
_entity_poly.pdbx_strand_id
1 'polypeptide(L)' 'MNLWIGTSGFQYAEWKGNFYPEDLPAAKMLPFYAE' A
#
# COMPACT_ATOMS: atom_id res chain seq x y z
N MET A 1 -12.28 -21.10 8.16
CA MET A 1 -11.15 -20.38 8.79
C MET A 1 -10.74 -19.31 7.80
N ASN A 2 -10.86 -18.04 8.14
CA ASN A 2 -10.44 -16.96 7.24
C ASN A 2 -9.00 -16.60 7.59
N LEU A 3 -8.10 -16.70 6.61
CA LEU A 3 -6.71 -16.32 6.76
C LEU A 3 -6.56 -14.86 6.35
N TRP A 4 -6.05 -14.04 7.25
CA TRP A 4 -5.77 -12.63 7.00
C TRP A 4 -4.26 -12.47 6.87
N ILE A 5 -3.83 -11.84 5.78
CA ILE A 5 -2.43 -11.57 5.47
C ILE A 5 -2.25 -10.08 5.20
N GLY A 6 -1.12 -9.54 5.65
CA GLY A 6 -0.74 -8.15 5.41
C GLY A 6 0.68 -7.87 5.89
N THR A 7 1.11 -6.63 5.77
CA THR A 7 2.46 -6.16 6.14
C THR A 7 2.43 -5.27 7.39
N SER A 8 3.56 -5.18 8.09
CA SER A 8 3.74 -4.29 9.26
C SER A 8 3.97 -2.85 8.83
N GLY A 9 2.94 -2.21 8.27
CA GLY A 9 3.01 -0.87 7.67
C GLY A 9 2.67 -0.92 6.19
N PHE A 10 2.31 0.24 5.63
CA PHE A 10 1.88 0.36 4.23
C PHE A 10 2.46 1.61 3.55
N GLN A 11 2.87 2.64 4.29
CA GLN A 11 3.28 3.93 3.73
C GLN A 11 4.78 3.99 3.43
N TYR A 12 5.28 3.10 2.57
CA TYR A 12 6.69 3.06 2.16
C TYR A 12 6.89 3.82 0.84
N ALA A 13 7.85 4.75 0.81
CA ALA A 13 8.13 5.54 -0.39
C ALA A 13 8.78 4.68 -1.48
N GLU A 14 9.60 3.71 -1.09
CA GLU A 14 10.29 2.78 -1.99
C GLU A 14 9.33 1.87 -2.77
N TRP A 15 8.06 1.78 -2.34
CA TRP A 15 7.03 1.01 -3.03
C TRP A 15 6.43 1.78 -4.21
N LYS A 16 6.66 3.10 -4.31
CA LYS A 16 6.24 3.88 -5.48
C LYS A 16 7.01 3.47 -6.73
N GLY A 17 6.30 3.37 -7.85
CA GLY A 17 6.81 2.90 -9.14
C GLY A 17 6.76 1.37 -9.31
N ASN A 18 6.81 0.59 -8.21
CA ASN A 18 6.73 -0.87 -8.26
C ASN A 18 5.36 -1.41 -7.83
N PHE A 19 4.85 -0.95 -6.69
CA PHE A 19 3.57 -1.36 -6.12
C PHE A 19 2.54 -0.23 -6.15
N TYR A 20 2.92 0.94 -5.65
CA TYR A 20 2.11 2.15 -5.77
C TYR A 20 2.42 2.88 -7.08
N PRO A 21 1.41 3.53 -7.71
CA PRO A 21 1.67 4.51 -8.76
C PRO A 21 2.66 5.59 -8.28
N GLU A 22 3.54 6.03 -9.18
CA GLU A 22 4.62 6.97 -8.85
C GLU A 22 4.11 8.30 -8.28
N ASP A 23 3.01 8.80 -8.85
CA ASP A 23 2.33 10.03 -8.50
C ASP A 23 1.25 9.85 -7.42
N LEU A 24 1.12 8.67 -6.81
CA LEU A 24 0.11 8.43 -5.78
C LEU A 24 0.39 9.30 -4.54
N PRO A 25 -0.58 10.13 -4.09
CA PRO A 25 -0.45 10.86 -2.84
C PRO A 25 -0.38 9.91 -1.65
N ALA A 26 0.46 10.20 -0.65
CA ALA A 26 0.63 9.33 0.53
C ALA A 26 -0.70 9.07 1.27
N ALA A 27 -1.57 10.08 1.35
CA ALA A 27 -2.91 9.96 1.96
C ALA A 27 -3.83 8.96 1.25
N LYS A 28 -3.52 8.59 -0.01
CA LYS A 28 -4.26 7.60 -0.80
C LYS A 28 -3.63 6.20 -0.77
N MET A 29 -2.49 6.01 -0.11
CA MET A 29 -1.83 4.69 -0.05
C MET A 29 -2.62 3.66 0.74
N LEU A 30 -3.24 4.03 1.86
CA LEU A 30 -4.03 3.07 2.65
C LEU A 30 -5.27 2.56 1.87
N PRO A 31 -6.10 3.43 1.27
CA PRO A 31 -7.19 2.97 0.41
C PRO A 31 -6.72 2.06 -0.72
N PHE A 32 -5.60 2.39 -1.37
CA PHE A 32 -5.05 1.58 -2.47
C PHE A 32 -4.53 0.21 -1.99
N TYR A 33 -3.85 0.16 -0.84
CA TYR A 33 -3.31 -1.07 -0.27
C TYR A 33 -4.41 -2.03 0.24
N ALA A 34 -5.55 -1.48 0.67
CA ALA A 34 -6.66 -2.23 1.26
C ALA A 34 -7.74 -2.64 0.24
N GLU A 35 -7.56 -2.30 -1.03
CA GLU A 35 -8.40 -2.74 -2.16
C GLU A 35 -8.04 -4.17 -2.58
#